data_AF-A0A0B7BMV5-F1
#
_entry.id   AF-A0A0B7BMV5-F1
#
_cell.length_a   1.000
_cell.length_b   1.000
_cell.length_c   1.000
_cell.angle_alpha   90.00
_cell.angle_beta   90.00
_cell.angle_gamma   90.00
#
_symmetry.space_group_name_H-M   'P 1'
#
loop_
_entity.id
_entity.type
_entity.pdbx_description
1 polymer ?
#
loop_
_entity_poly.entity_id
_entity_poly.type
_entity_poly.pdbx_seq_one_letter_code
_entity_poly.pdbx_strand_id
1 'polypeptide(L)' 'TLTTNDRRKLVMTEMKCLHRMLGVSRRDRFRNEDIRKKMGTTSVLNFIKKQQTKWFGYISRLPTCSEPQKGNATQIQ' A
#
# COMPACT_ATOMS: atom_id res chain seq x y z
N THR A 1 9.97 7.43 -0.32
CA THR A 1 9.74 6.44 0.77
C THR A 1 8.74 7.00 1.76
N LEU A 2 7.80 6.20 2.27
CA LEU A 2 6.78 6.68 3.22
C LEU A 2 7.44 7.12 4.54
N THR A 3 7.35 8.40 4.87
CA THR A 3 7.99 8.97 6.07
C THR A 3 7.31 8.48 7.34
N THR A 4 7.99 8.61 8.48
CA THR A 4 7.42 8.26 9.80
C THR A 4 6.16 9.08 10.10
N ASN A 5 6.11 10.34 9.68
CA ASN A 5 4.95 11.20 9.88
C ASN A 5 3.74 10.72 9.06
N ASP A 6 3.96 10.35 7.79
CA ASP A 6 2.89 9.84 6.93
C ASP A 6 2.32 8.53 7.45
N ARG A 7 3.17 7.64 7.99
CA ARG A 7 2.73 6.40 8.64
C ARG A 7 1.81 6.68 9.84
N ARG A 8 2.18 7.65 10.68
CA ARG A 8 1.35 8.05 11.84
C ARG A 8 0.01 8.60 11.38
N LYS A 9 0.00 9.49 10.38
CA LYS A 9 -1.23 10.05 9.79
C LYS A 9 -2.14 8.95 9.23
N LEU A 10 -1.59 7.98 8.49
CA LEU A 10 -2.36 6.85 7.96
C LEU A 10 -3.00 6.02 9.07
N VAL A 11 -2.27 5.68 10.13
CA VAL A 11 -2.81 4.93 11.27
C VAL A 11 -3.89 5.72 12.01
N MET A 12 -3.70 7.03 12.19
CA MET A 12 -4.72 7.89 12.81
C MET A 12 -6.00 7.95 11.96
N THR A 13 -5.87 8.11 10.65
CA THR A 13 -7.01 8.14 9.72
C THR A 13 -7.75 6.79 9.71
N GLU A 14 -7.02 5.68 9.66
CA GLU A 14 -7.56 4.32 9.78
C GLU A 14 -8.39 4.19 11.06
N MET A 15 -7.81 4.51 12.22
CA MET A 15 -8.50 4.40 13.51
C MET A 15 -9.72 5.29 13.62
N LYS A 16 -9.63 6.53 13.11
CA LYS A 16 -10.77 7.46 13.09
C LYS A 16 -11.93 6.90 12.27
N CYS A 17 -11.64 6.25 11.15
CA CYS A 17 -12.64 5.59 10.32
C CYS A 17 -13.28 4.40 11.06
N LEU A 18 -12.46 3.49 11.60
CA LEU A 18 -12.93 2.30 12.30
C LEU A 18 -13.77 2.65 13.54
N HIS A 19 -13.35 3.65 14.32
CA HIS A 19 -14.13 4.10 15.47
C HIS A 19 -15.50 4.63 15.06
N ARG A 20 -15.55 5.42 13.99
CA ARG A 20 -16.80 5.99 13.48
C ARG A 20 -17.74 4.92 12.95
N MET A 21 -17.21 3.90 12.27
CA MET A 21 -18.00 2.77 11.77
C MET A 21 -18.56 1.90 12.90
N LEU A 22 -17.78 1.67 13.95
CA LEU A 22 -18.18 0.85 15.11
C LEU A 22 -19.02 1.64 16.13
N GLY A 23 -19.20 2.94 15.96
CA GLY A 23 -19.88 3.80 16.94
C GLY A 23 -19.17 3.88 18.29
N VAL A 24 -17.89 3.54 18.37
CA VAL A 24 -17.14 3.50 19.63
C VAL A 24 -16.59 4.87 19.98
N SER A 25 -16.80 5.24 21.24
CA SER A 25 -16.32 6.49 21.81
C SER A 25 -14.92 6.30 22.39
N ARG A 26 -14.24 7.42 22.70
CA ARG A 26 -12.96 7.36 23.43
C ARG A 26 -13.10 6.83 24.86
N ARG A 27 -14.31 6.82 25.43
CA ARG A 27 -14.57 6.36 26.81
C ARG A 27 -14.49 4.84 26.93
N ASP A 28 -14.71 4.12 25.84
CA ASP A 28 -14.70 2.66 25.80
C ASP A 28 -13.29 2.08 25.93
N ARG A 29 -12.24 2.91 25.78
CA ARG A 29 -10.82 2.54 25.98
C ARG A 29 -10.37 1.29 25.22
N PHE A 30 -11.01 0.98 24.09
CA PHE A 30 -10.60 -0.13 23.23
C PHE A 30 -9.17 0.06 22.74
N ARG A 31 -8.39 -1.02 22.74
CA ARG A 31 -7.09 -1.01 22.06
C ARG A 31 -7.29 -1.02 20.56
N ASN A 32 -6.39 -0.35 19.86
CA ASN A 32 -6.38 -0.31 18.40
C ASN A 32 -6.36 -1.71 17.75
N GLU A 33 -5.74 -2.69 18.41
CA GLU A 33 -5.72 -4.08 17.94
C GLU A 33 -7.09 -4.76 18.08
N ASP A 34 -7.79 -4.54 19.20
CA ASP A 34 -9.12 -5.10 19.44
C ASP A 34 -10.14 -4.56 18.43
N ILE A 35 -10.05 -3.26 18.11
CA ILE A 35 -10.89 -2.62 17.09
C ILE A 35 -10.67 -3.24 15.72
N ARG A 36 -9.41 -3.46 15.33
CA ARG A 36 -9.07 -4.12 14.05
C ARG A 36 -9.56 -5.57 14.02
N LYS A 37 -9.39 -6.31 15.12
CA LYS A 37 -9.88 -7.69 15.26
C LYS A 37 -11.40 -7.75 15.16
N LYS A 38 -12.11 -6.83 15.81
CA LYS A 38 -13.59 -6.74 15.76
C LYS A 38 -14.11 -6.42 14.36
N MET A 39 -13.41 -5.57 13.61
CA MET A 39 -13.72 -5.26 12.22
C MET A 39 -13.24 -6.32 11.21
N GLY A 40 -12.38 -7.25 11.62
CA GLY A 40 -11.76 -8.23 10.72
C GLY A 40 -10.78 -7.61 9.72
N THR A 41 -10.26 -6.41 9.99
CA THR A 41 -9.46 -5.63 9.04
C THR A 41 -7.97 -5.71 9.36
N THR A 42 -7.13 -5.92 8.35
CA THR A 42 -5.68 -5.81 8.48
C THR A 42 -5.22 -4.35 8.47
N SER A 43 -4.15 -4.01 9.19
CA SER A 43 -3.63 -2.64 9.22
C SER A 43 -3.34 -2.07 7.83
N VAL A 44 -3.72 -0.80 7.60
CA VAL A 44 -3.44 -0.07 6.35
C VAL A 44 -1.96 -0.10 5.97
N LEU A 45 -1.05 -0.08 6.96
CA LEU A 45 0.39 -0.15 6.71
C LEU A 45 0.80 -1.52 6.16
N ASN A 46 0.17 -2.60 6.61
CA ASN A 46 0.43 -3.94 6.09
C ASN A 46 -0.10 -4.09 4.67
N PHE A 47 -1.25 -3.48 4.37
CA PHE A 47 -1.77 -3.40 3.01
C PHE A 47 -0.79 -2.68 2.08
N ILE A 48 -0.31 -1.50 2.47
CA ILE A 48 0.67 -0.72 1.68
C ILE A 48 1.95 -1.54 1.46
N LYS A 49 2.49 -2.19 2.50
CA LYS A 49 3.65 -3.06 2.38
C LYS A 49 3.41 -4.19 1.38
N LYS A 50 2.26 -4.87 1.45
CA LYS A 50 1.89 -5.93 0.51
C LYS A 50 1.82 -5.42 -0.93
N GLN A 51 1.26 -4.23 -1.15
CA GLN A 51 1.23 -3.62 -2.48
C GLN A 51 2.63 -3.21 -2.97
N GLN A 52 3.48 -2.69 -2.09
CA GLN A 52 4.88 -2.40 -2.42
C GLN A 52 5.63 -3.66 -2.84
N THR A 53 5.46 -4.78 -2.13
CA THR A 53 6.05 -6.06 -2.51
C THR A 53 5.51 -6.57 -3.85
N LYS A 54 4.18 -6.46 -4.07
CA LYS A 54 3.56 -6.85 -5.34
C LYS A 54 4.11 -6.02 -6.51
N TRP A 55 4.20 -4.70 -6.33
CA TRP A 55 4.76 -3.77 -7.30
C TRP A 55 6.23 -4.07 -7.57
N PHE A 56 7.02 -4.27 -6.52
CA PHE A 56 8.42 -4.63 -6.66
C PHE A 56 8.59 -5.91 -7.47
N GLY A 57 7.84 -6.96 -7.15
CA GLY A 57 7.87 -8.20 -7.92
C GLY A 57 7.43 -8.02 -9.37
N TYR A 58 6.50 -7.10 -9.65
CA TYR A 58 6.12 -6.73 -11.02
C TYR A 58 7.28 -6.05 -11.76
N ILE A 59 7.90 -5.04 -11.14
CA ILE A 59 9.09 -4.37 -11.68
C ILE A 59 10.23 -5.36 -11.92
N SER A 60 10.46 -6.31 -11.02
CA SER A 60 11.50 -7.34 -11.19
C SER A 60 11.22 -8.33 -12.33
N ARG A 61 9.95 -8.50 -12.74
CA ARG A 61 9.56 -9.38 -13.85
C ARG A 61 9.35 -8.65 -15.16
N LEU A 62 9.36 -7.32 -15.15
CA LEU A 62 9.41 -6.55 -16.39
C LEU A 62 10.72 -6.90 -17.09
N PRO A 63 10.68 -7.35 -18.36
CA PRO A 63 11.90 -7.56 -19.13
C PRO A 63 12.67 -6.23 -19.13
N THR A 64 13.88 -6.27 -18.58
CA THR A 64 14.78 -5.13 -18.60
C THR A 64 15.11 -4.83 -20.05
N CYS A 65 14.55 -3.74 -20.56
CA CYS A 65 14.76 -3.26 -21.92
C CYS A 65 14.22 -4.21 -23.01
N SER A 66 12.98 -3.98 -23.43
CA SER A 66 12.75 -3.99 -24.88
C SER A 66 13.60 -2.84 -25.42
N GLU A 67 14.86 -3.11 -25.77
CA GLU A 67 15.53 -2.23 -26.73
C GLU A 67 14.55 -2.11 -27.91
N PRO A 68 14.20 -0.90 -28.39
CA PRO A 68 13.58 -0.81 -29.68
C PRO A 68 14.56 -1.52 -30.62
N GLN A 69 14.14 -2.65 -31.20
CA GLN A 69 15.00 -3.33 -32.16
C GLN A 69 15.42 -2.26 -33.16
N LYS A 70 16.73 -1.98 -33.21
CA LYS A 70 17.34 -1.19 -34.27
C LYS A 70 17.20 -2.03 -35.54
N GLY A 71 15.98 -2.08 -36.04
CA GLY A 71 15.56 -2.81 -37.20
C GLY A 71 15.73 -1.92 -38.41
N ASN A 72 16.74 -2.30 -39.20
CA ASN A 72 16.81 -2.13 -40.65
C ASN A 72 17.14 -0.72 -41.15
N ALA A 73 18.40 -0.33 -40.99
CA ALA A 73 19.08 0.42 -42.05
C ALA A 73 19.24 -0.49 -43.28
N THR A 74 18.16 -0.70 -44.04
CA THR A 74 18.25 -1.25 -45.39
C THR A 74 18.27 -0.07 -46.35
N GLN A 75 19.50 0.36 -46.65
CA GLN A 75 19.98 0.67 -48.00
C GLN A 75 18.85 0.82 -49.04
N ILE A 76 18.35 2.04 -49.20
CA ILE A 76 17.62 2.44 -50.41
C ILE A 76 18.69 2.90 -51.41
N GLN A 77 18.76 2.17 -52.53
CA GLN A 77 19.56 2.51 -53.71
C GLN A 77 19.13 3.84 -54.31
#